data_AF-A0A2V3TZ81-F1
#
_entry.id   AF-A0A2V3TZ81-F1
#
_cell.length_a   1.000
_cell.length_b   1.000
_cell.length_c   1.000
_cell.angle_alpha   90.00
_cell.angle_beta   90.00
_cell.angle_gamma   90.00
#
_symmetry.space_group_name_H-M   'P 1'
#
loop_
_entity.id
_entity.type
_entity.pdbx_description
1 polymer ?
#
loop_
_entity_poly.entity_id
_entity_poly.type
_entity_poly.pdbx_seq_one_letter_code
_entity_poly.pdbx_strand_id
1 'polypeptide(L)'
;MRFMLRKGLVILRPGDGDEAEWSDWIAAHAGQVFKLRGADRGAALHAMGNEAEACREPLNITSRSPGELRLISNFAHTPFVLDGMTYAGIEGFWQGLKFPDEADRQRLAGLYGSAARDAGYYAPRSEELHYGGKRVLIGTWDHWQLMKRACIAKFAQHDGARAALHATGKRPLVHHVKPDSRTIPGVIMAQIWMAIRARL
;
A
#
# COMPACT_ATOMS: atom_id res chain seq x y z
N MET A 1 30.77 22.91 18.81
CA MET A 1 30.56 21.65 18.05
C MET A 1 31.69 21.40 17.05
N ARG A 2 32.26 20.19 17.02
CA ARG A 2 33.21 19.72 15.99
C ARG A 2 32.62 18.51 15.28
N PHE A 3 32.86 18.35 13.98
CA PHE A 3 32.45 17.17 13.23
C PHE A 3 33.62 16.50 12.49
N MET A 4 33.53 15.19 12.28
CA MET A 4 34.47 14.42 11.46
C MET A 4 33.69 13.47 10.55
N LEU A 5 34.16 13.31 9.32
CA LEU A 5 33.59 12.40 8.35
C LEU A 5 34.53 11.23 8.08
N ARG A 6 33.98 10.01 8.12
CA ARG A 6 34.61 8.77 7.66
C ARG A 6 33.65 8.06 6.71
N LYS A 7 34.12 7.04 6.00
CA LYS A 7 33.27 6.25 5.10
C LYS A 7 32.07 5.68 5.89
N GLY A 8 30.88 6.22 5.61
CA GLY A 8 29.63 5.80 6.26
C GLY A 8 29.46 6.24 7.72
N LEU A 9 30.29 7.16 8.24
CA LEU A 9 30.20 7.59 9.64
C LEU A 9 30.36 9.11 9.76
N VAL A 10 29.43 9.72 10.48
CA VAL A 10 29.48 11.13 10.92
C VAL A 10 29.71 11.12 12.42
N ILE A 11 30.81 11.72 12.88
CA ILE A 11 31.13 11.84 14.31
C ILE A 11 30.91 13.30 14.69
N LEU A 12 30.09 13.54 15.71
CA LEU A 12 29.83 14.86 16.28
C LEU A 12 30.39 14.90 17.70
N ARG A 13 31.05 16.00 18.06
CA ARG A 13 31.53 16.28 19.42
C ARG A 13 31.01 17.65 19.88
N PRO A 14 30.61 17.78 21.16
CA PRO A 14 30.16 19.07 21.70
C PRO A 14 31.27 20.12 21.63
N GLY A 15 30.90 21.40 21.69
CA GLY A 15 31.85 22.46 21.99
C GLY A 15 32.22 22.46 23.47
N ASP A 16 33.28 23.19 23.82
CA ASP A 16 33.65 23.39 25.22
C ASP A 16 32.49 24.14 25.93
N GLY A 17 31.93 23.55 26.99
CA GLY A 17 30.81 24.11 27.75
C GLY A 17 29.41 23.58 27.38
N ASP A 18 29.28 22.79 26.30
CA ASP A 18 28.01 22.21 25.84
C ASP A 18 27.79 20.76 26.33
N GLU A 19 28.67 20.23 27.19
CA GLU A 19 28.76 18.78 27.46
C GLU A 19 27.49 18.21 28.11
N ALA A 20 26.86 18.96 29.01
CA ALA A 20 25.65 18.54 29.70
C ALA A 20 24.45 18.46 28.74
N GLU A 21 24.19 19.53 27.98
CA GLU A 21 23.12 19.57 26.98
C GLU A 21 23.31 18.47 25.92
N TRP A 22 24.56 18.25 25.49
CA TRP A 22 24.90 17.18 24.56
C TRP A 22 24.60 15.79 25.11
N SER A 23 24.94 15.53 26.38
CA SER A 23 24.66 14.24 27.02
C SER A 23 23.15 13.99 27.13
N ASP A 24 22.38 15.00 27.54
CA ASP A 24 20.92 14.91 27.65
C ASP A 24 20.29 14.67 26.28
N TRP A 25 20.79 15.35 25.25
CA TRP A 25 20.31 15.16 23.88
C TRP A 25 20.58 13.74 23.38
N ILE A 26 21.78 13.18 23.60
CA ILE A 26 22.08 11.79 23.23
C ILE A 26 21.14 10.83 23.97
N ALA A 27 20.96 11.01 25.27
CA ALA A 27 20.09 10.14 26.07
C ALA A 27 18.64 10.17 25.56
N ALA A 28 18.11 11.35 25.25
CA ALA A 28 16.75 11.52 24.73
C ALA A 28 16.55 10.98 23.31
N HIS A 29 17.61 10.88 22.50
CA HIS A 29 17.54 10.47 21.08
C HIS A 29 18.26 9.15 20.80
N ALA A 30 18.57 8.37 21.84
CA ALA A 30 19.16 7.05 21.68
C ALA A 30 18.26 6.15 20.81
N GLY A 31 18.83 5.53 19.76
CA GLY A 31 18.09 4.72 18.80
C GLY A 31 17.26 5.51 17.79
N GLN A 32 17.40 6.83 17.71
CA GLN A 32 16.76 7.64 16.67
C GLN A 32 17.50 7.49 15.33
N VAL A 33 16.75 7.30 14.25
CA VAL A 33 17.28 7.30 12.88
C VAL A 33 17.19 8.71 12.31
N PHE A 34 18.28 9.18 11.70
CA PHE A 34 18.33 10.48 11.05
C PHE A 34 18.62 10.34 9.56
N LYS A 35 17.94 11.13 8.73
CA LYS A 35 18.20 11.25 7.29
C LYS A 35 19.01 12.52 7.01
N LEU A 36 20.14 12.36 6.33
CA LEU A 36 20.95 13.46 5.84
C LEU A 36 20.24 14.19 4.68
N ARG A 37 20.15 15.51 4.76
CA ARG A 37 19.69 16.39 3.68
C ARG A 37 20.75 17.43 3.36
N GLY A 38 21.04 17.63 2.08
CA GLY A 38 21.90 18.72 1.63
C GLY A 38 21.18 20.06 1.60
N ALA A 39 21.94 21.14 1.77
CA ALA A 39 21.53 22.53 1.59
C ALA A 39 22.67 23.29 0.89
N ASP A 40 22.39 24.46 0.31
CA ASP A 40 23.34 25.22 -0.53
C ASP A 40 24.70 25.52 0.13
N ARG A 41 24.77 25.54 1.46
CA ARG A 41 26.02 25.76 2.23
C ARG A 41 26.23 24.75 3.37
N GLY A 42 25.60 23.58 3.33
CA GLY A 42 25.76 22.59 4.40
C GLY A 42 24.89 21.36 4.28
N ALA A 43 24.73 20.65 5.40
CA ALA A 43 23.84 19.51 5.49
C ALA A 43 23.19 19.45 6.87
N ALA A 44 21.98 18.89 6.92
CA ALA A 44 21.21 18.71 8.14
C ALA A 44 20.82 17.24 8.32
N LEU A 45 20.79 16.78 9.58
CA LEU A 45 20.26 15.48 9.95
C LEU A 45 18.82 15.67 10.43
N HIS A 46 17.86 15.16 9.67
CA HIS A 46 16.44 15.22 10.01
C HIS A 46 16.00 13.92 10.69
N ALA A 47 15.41 14.03 11.87
CA ALA A 47 14.84 12.90 12.61
C ALA A 47 13.78 12.17 11.77
N MET A 48 13.91 10.84 11.66
CA MET A 48 12.97 9.95 10.96
C MET A 48 12.07 9.16 11.92
N GLY A 49 12.45 9.05 13.19
CA GLY A 49 11.79 8.26 14.23
C GLY A 49 12.76 7.29 14.91
N ASN A 50 12.28 6.57 15.91
CA ASN A 50 13.03 5.47 16.51
C ASN A 50 13.33 4.39 15.46
N GLU A 51 14.47 3.73 15.55
CA GLU A 51 14.95 2.68 14.64
C GLU A 51 13.89 1.60 14.38
N ALA A 52 13.24 1.11 15.43
CA ALA A 52 12.21 0.09 15.30
C ALA A 52 10.99 0.57 14.51
N GLU A 53 10.78 1.88 14.39
CA GLU A 53 9.74 2.46 13.55
C GLU A 53 10.22 2.86 12.16
N ALA A 54 11.40 3.48 12.08
CA ALA A 54 12.00 4.08 10.90
C ALA A 54 12.62 3.06 9.94
N CYS A 55 13.13 1.94 10.48
CA CYS A 55 13.77 0.86 9.71
C CYS A 55 12.84 -0.33 9.46
N ARG A 56 11.53 -0.22 9.73
CA ARG A 56 10.60 -1.35 9.52
C ARG A 56 10.57 -1.74 8.05
N GLU A 57 11.00 -2.97 7.78
CA GLU A 57 10.95 -3.53 6.43
C GLU A 57 9.51 -3.45 5.87
N PRO A 58 9.33 -2.93 4.65
CA PRO A 58 8.02 -2.88 4.01
C PRO A 58 7.40 -4.27 3.92
N LEU A 59 6.09 -4.34 4.16
CA LEU A 59 5.33 -5.57 3.96
C LEU A 59 4.94 -5.70 2.49
N ASN A 60 5.50 -6.68 1.78
CA ASN A 60 5.04 -7.03 0.44
C ASN A 60 3.74 -7.84 0.52
N ILE A 61 2.62 -7.19 0.23
CA ILE A 61 1.30 -7.81 0.26
C ILE A 61 1.03 -8.47 -1.08
N THR A 62 0.91 -9.79 -1.10
CA THR A 62 0.61 -10.61 -2.28
C THR A 62 -0.31 -11.77 -1.89
N SER A 63 -0.72 -12.57 -2.87
CA SER A 63 -1.47 -13.82 -2.59
C SER A 63 -0.68 -14.85 -1.79
N ARG A 64 0.66 -14.67 -1.67
CA ARG A 64 1.57 -15.53 -0.90
C ARG A 64 1.93 -14.97 0.47
N SER A 65 1.37 -13.81 0.86
CA SER A 65 1.60 -13.27 2.21
C SER A 65 1.18 -14.28 3.28
N PRO A 66 1.90 -14.35 4.41
CA PRO A 66 1.63 -15.37 5.43
C PRO A 66 0.39 -15.04 6.24
N GLY A 67 -0.31 -16.08 6.70
CA GLY A 67 -1.45 -15.98 7.63
C GLY A 67 -2.49 -14.94 7.22
N GLU A 68 -2.91 -14.13 8.19
CA GLU A 68 -3.94 -13.11 8.02
C GLU A 68 -3.54 -11.98 7.07
N LEU A 69 -2.23 -11.70 6.87
CA LEU A 69 -1.78 -10.68 5.91
C LEU A 69 -2.23 -10.99 4.48
N ARG A 70 -2.45 -12.28 4.16
CA ARG A 70 -3.01 -12.69 2.87
C ARG A 70 -4.39 -12.10 2.61
N LEU A 71 -5.19 -11.84 3.65
CA LEU A 71 -6.53 -11.26 3.52
C LEU A 71 -6.50 -9.83 2.96
N ILE A 72 -5.37 -9.12 3.06
CA ILE A 72 -5.21 -7.79 2.46
C ILE A 72 -5.17 -7.89 0.92
N SER A 73 -4.58 -8.97 0.39
CA SER A 73 -4.42 -9.21 -1.05
C SER A 73 -5.75 -9.16 -1.82
N ASN A 74 -5.70 -8.70 -3.07
CA ASN A 74 -6.86 -8.73 -3.98
C ASN A 74 -7.33 -10.16 -4.28
N PHE A 75 -6.45 -11.15 -4.13
CA PHE A 75 -6.72 -12.57 -4.36
C PHE A 75 -7.49 -13.25 -3.23
N ALA A 76 -7.58 -12.62 -2.06
CA ALA A 76 -8.24 -13.22 -0.91
C ALA A 76 -9.75 -13.34 -1.13
N HIS A 77 -10.32 -14.45 -0.71
CA HIS A 77 -11.77 -14.60 -0.57
C HIS A 77 -12.23 -13.69 0.57
N THR A 78 -12.70 -12.52 0.21
CA THR A 78 -13.06 -11.45 1.15
C THR A 78 -14.34 -10.79 0.65
N PRO A 79 -15.50 -11.44 0.86
CA PRO A 79 -16.74 -11.00 0.25
C PRO A 79 -17.15 -9.58 0.69
N PHE A 80 -17.73 -8.82 -0.24
CA PHE A 80 -18.26 -7.49 0.01
C PHE A 80 -19.37 -7.14 -0.99
N VAL A 81 -20.20 -6.16 -0.63
CA VAL A 81 -21.24 -5.58 -1.48
C VAL A 81 -20.79 -4.21 -1.98
N LEU A 82 -20.92 -3.96 -3.28
CA LEU A 82 -20.69 -2.64 -3.89
C LEU A 82 -21.80 -2.38 -4.90
N ASP A 83 -22.43 -1.20 -4.80
CA ASP A 83 -23.50 -0.74 -5.70
C ASP A 83 -24.63 -1.78 -5.89
N GLY A 84 -25.00 -2.48 -4.81
CA GLY A 84 -26.07 -3.49 -4.80
C GLY A 84 -25.64 -4.89 -5.26
N MET A 85 -24.38 -5.08 -5.65
CA MET A 85 -23.85 -6.34 -6.15
C MET A 85 -22.88 -6.98 -5.15
N THR A 86 -22.99 -8.29 -4.96
CA THR A 86 -22.10 -9.07 -4.08
C THR A 86 -20.91 -9.59 -4.87
N TYR A 87 -19.71 -9.35 -4.37
CA TYR A 87 -18.44 -9.86 -4.91
C TYR A 87 -17.77 -10.79 -3.89
N ALA A 88 -17.22 -11.92 -4.34
CA ALA A 88 -16.44 -12.85 -3.52
C ALA A 88 -15.04 -12.31 -3.17
N GLY A 89 -14.55 -11.32 -3.92
CA GLY A 89 -13.29 -10.63 -3.65
C GLY A 89 -12.96 -9.57 -4.69
N ILE A 90 -11.88 -8.82 -4.45
CA ILE A 90 -11.46 -7.71 -5.32
C ILE A 90 -11.05 -8.20 -6.71
N GLU A 91 -10.41 -9.37 -6.81
CA GLU A 91 -10.02 -9.92 -8.11
C GLU A 91 -11.24 -10.21 -9.00
N GLY A 92 -12.33 -10.75 -8.44
CA GLY A 92 -13.58 -10.99 -9.17
C GLY A 92 -14.18 -9.70 -9.71
N PHE A 93 -14.26 -8.67 -8.85
CA PHE A 93 -14.68 -7.33 -9.25
C PHE A 93 -13.83 -6.79 -10.42
N TRP A 94 -12.50 -6.77 -10.27
CA TRP A 94 -11.60 -6.23 -11.29
C TRP A 94 -11.78 -6.96 -12.61
N GLN A 95 -11.65 -8.28 -12.59
CA GLN A 95 -11.68 -9.08 -13.82
C GLN A 95 -13.03 -8.94 -14.53
N GLY A 96 -14.13 -8.80 -13.78
CA GLY A 96 -15.45 -8.48 -14.33
C GLY A 96 -15.49 -7.15 -15.09
N LEU A 97 -14.82 -6.10 -14.61
CA LEU A 97 -14.79 -4.79 -15.28
C LEU A 97 -14.17 -4.82 -16.68
N LYS A 98 -13.40 -5.85 -17.02
CA LYS A 98 -12.80 -5.99 -18.35
C LYS A 98 -13.81 -6.41 -19.41
N PHE A 99 -14.98 -6.89 -19.01
CA PHE A 99 -16.05 -7.30 -19.92
C PHE A 99 -17.08 -6.17 -20.07
N PRO A 100 -17.56 -5.90 -21.29
CA PRO A 100 -18.57 -4.87 -21.52
C PRO A 100 -19.92 -5.24 -20.90
N ASP A 101 -20.25 -6.54 -20.93
CA ASP A 101 -21.57 -7.05 -20.58
C ASP A 101 -21.75 -7.25 -19.07
N GLU A 102 -22.93 -6.90 -18.58
CA GLU A 102 -23.29 -7.07 -17.17
C GLU A 102 -23.35 -8.56 -16.76
N ALA A 103 -23.71 -9.44 -17.70
CA ALA A 103 -23.75 -10.88 -17.44
C ALA A 103 -22.37 -11.44 -17.08
N ASP A 104 -21.31 -10.98 -17.73
CA ASP A 104 -19.94 -11.37 -17.38
C ASP A 104 -19.51 -10.77 -16.04
N ARG A 105 -19.88 -9.51 -15.76
CA ARG A 105 -19.65 -8.91 -14.43
C ARG A 105 -20.29 -9.75 -13.32
N GLN A 106 -21.53 -10.20 -13.52
CA GLN A 106 -22.25 -11.09 -12.60
C GLN A 106 -21.56 -12.44 -12.44
N ARG A 107 -21.17 -13.06 -13.54
CA ARG A 107 -20.45 -14.33 -13.52
C ARG A 107 -19.12 -14.24 -12.75
N LEU A 108 -18.35 -13.18 -12.97
CA LEU A 108 -17.05 -13.00 -12.31
C LEU A 108 -17.15 -12.53 -10.86
N ALA A 109 -18.26 -11.92 -10.46
CA ALA A 109 -18.44 -11.46 -9.10
C ALA A 109 -18.41 -12.59 -8.07
N GLY A 110 -18.85 -13.81 -8.44
CA GLY A 110 -18.73 -15.00 -7.59
C GLY A 110 -17.33 -15.60 -7.48
N LEU A 111 -16.34 -15.06 -8.20
CA LEU A 111 -14.98 -15.62 -8.26
C LEU A 111 -13.99 -14.80 -7.43
N TYR A 112 -12.90 -15.45 -7.02
CA TYR A 112 -11.77 -14.82 -6.34
C TYR A 112 -10.47 -15.53 -6.72
N GLY A 113 -9.33 -14.95 -6.31
CA GLY A 113 -8.03 -15.58 -6.47
C GLY A 113 -7.70 -15.95 -7.92
N SER A 114 -7.09 -17.12 -8.11
CA SER A 114 -6.72 -17.62 -9.43
C SER A 114 -7.93 -17.84 -10.34
N ALA A 115 -9.06 -18.31 -9.80
CA ALA A 115 -10.26 -18.56 -10.60
C ALA A 115 -10.77 -17.27 -11.27
N ALA A 116 -10.79 -16.15 -10.53
CA ALA A 116 -11.16 -14.84 -11.10
C ALA A 116 -10.14 -14.36 -12.14
N ARG A 117 -8.84 -14.44 -11.81
CA ARG A 117 -7.76 -14.07 -12.74
C ARG A 117 -7.86 -14.83 -14.06
N ASP A 118 -8.04 -16.15 -13.98
CA ASP A 118 -8.06 -17.04 -15.13
C ASP A 118 -9.32 -16.81 -15.97
N ALA A 119 -10.47 -16.58 -15.33
CA ALA A 119 -11.71 -16.21 -16.02
C ALA A 119 -11.60 -14.87 -16.79
N GLY A 120 -10.84 -13.91 -16.26
CA GLY A 120 -10.60 -12.62 -16.92
C GLY A 120 -9.41 -12.60 -17.89
N TYR A 121 -8.71 -13.72 -18.07
CA TYR A 121 -7.57 -13.83 -18.98
C TYR A 121 -7.97 -13.57 -20.44
N TYR A 122 -9.15 -14.07 -20.84
CA TYR A 122 -9.68 -13.95 -22.20
C TYR A 122 -10.55 -12.70 -22.41
N ALA A 123 -10.54 -11.76 -21.46
CA ALA A 123 -11.30 -10.54 -21.62
C ALA A 123 -10.86 -9.75 -22.87
N PRO A 124 -11.80 -9.12 -23.60
CA PRO A 124 -11.46 -8.31 -24.76
C PRO A 124 -10.51 -7.17 -24.36
N ARG A 125 -9.57 -6.84 -25.24
CA ARG A 125 -8.74 -5.65 -25.04
C ARG A 125 -9.60 -4.41 -25.26
N SER A 126 -9.52 -3.50 -24.31
CA SER A 126 -10.19 -2.20 -24.37
C SER A 126 -9.33 -1.15 -23.68
N GLU A 127 -9.51 0.10 -24.08
CA GLU A 127 -8.97 1.29 -23.42
C GLU A 127 -9.97 1.90 -22.43
N GLU A 128 -11.23 1.48 -22.49
CA GLU A 128 -12.33 1.96 -21.67
C GLU A 128 -13.17 0.81 -21.10
N LEU A 129 -13.79 1.07 -19.96
CA LEU A 129 -14.77 0.19 -19.32
C LEU A 129 -16.02 0.98 -18.96
N HIS A 130 -17.15 0.28 -18.84
CA HIS A 130 -18.41 0.87 -18.41
C HIS A 130 -18.78 0.35 -17.02
N TYR A 131 -19.10 1.26 -16.10
CA TYR A 131 -19.54 0.93 -14.75
C TYR A 131 -20.55 1.95 -14.24
N GLY A 132 -21.71 1.47 -13.75
CA GLY A 132 -22.77 2.35 -13.24
C GLY A 132 -23.26 3.39 -14.25
N GLY A 133 -23.38 3.00 -15.53
CA GLY A 133 -23.77 3.89 -16.63
C GLY A 133 -22.72 4.93 -17.05
N LYS A 134 -21.51 4.88 -16.48
CA LYS A 134 -20.41 5.80 -16.80
C LYS A 134 -19.29 5.08 -17.54
N ARG A 135 -18.72 5.78 -18.50
CA ARG A 135 -17.50 5.38 -19.19
C ARG A 135 -16.28 5.80 -18.40
N VAL A 136 -15.32 4.89 -18.24
CA VAL A 136 -14.10 5.07 -17.45
C VAL A 136 -12.90 4.62 -18.28
N LEU A 137 -11.91 5.50 -18.45
CA LEU A 137 -10.68 5.15 -19.14
C LEU A 137 -9.78 4.28 -18.27
N ILE A 138 -9.34 3.15 -18.80
CA ILE A 138 -8.50 2.18 -18.09
C ILE A 138 -7.13 2.81 -17.81
N GLY A 139 -6.63 2.59 -16.60
CA GLY A 139 -5.32 3.10 -16.17
C GLY A 139 -5.30 4.57 -15.76
N THR A 140 -6.45 5.24 -15.72
CA THR A 140 -6.57 6.64 -15.30
C THR A 140 -6.97 6.78 -13.83
N TRP A 141 -6.98 8.03 -13.35
CA TRP A 141 -7.40 8.34 -11.98
C TRP A 141 -8.82 7.85 -11.66
N ASP A 142 -9.78 8.01 -12.57
CA ASP A 142 -11.16 7.56 -12.38
C ASP A 142 -11.23 6.03 -12.21
N HIS A 143 -10.46 5.30 -13.02
CA HIS A 143 -10.32 3.86 -12.87
C HIS A 143 -9.76 3.49 -11.49
N TRP A 144 -8.73 4.19 -11.02
CA TRP A 144 -8.15 3.94 -9.69
C TRP A 144 -9.10 4.32 -8.55
N GLN A 145 -9.93 5.36 -8.71
CA GLN A 145 -10.96 5.68 -7.71
C GLN A 145 -12.04 4.60 -7.65
N LEU A 146 -12.44 4.04 -8.79
CA LEU A 146 -13.38 2.91 -8.82
C LEU A 146 -12.82 1.71 -8.04
N MET A 147 -11.54 1.40 -8.23
CA MET A 147 -10.86 0.32 -7.51
C MET A 147 -10.72 0.60 -6.02
N LYS A 148 -10.44 1.86 -5.67
CA LYS A 148 -10.41 2.31 -4.28
C LYS A 148 -11.78 2.15 -3.62
N ARG A 149 -12.90 2.42 -4.31
CA ARG A 149 -14.26 2.18 -3.79
C ARG A 149 -14.49 0.71 -3.44
N ALA A 150 -14.10 -0.21 -4.33
CA ALA A 150 -14.18 -1.65 -4.04
C ALA A 150 -13.31 -2.05 -2.85
N CYS A 151 -12.09 -1.53 -2.76
CA CYS A 151 -11.22 -1.78 -1.59
C CYS A 151 -11.84 -1.22 -0.30
N ILE A 152 -12.40 -0.01 -0.32
CA ILE A 152 -13.11 0.57 0.82
C ILE A 152 -14.26 -0.35 1.24
N ALA A 153 -15.08 -0.82 0.30
CA ALA A 153 -16.18 -1.74 0.59
C ALA A 153 -15.68 -3.04 1.24
N LYS A 154 -14.63 -3.66 0.68
CA LYS A 154 -13.96 -4.83 1.28
C LYS A 154 -13.56 -4.59 2.72
N PHE A 155 -12.77 -3.55 3.00
CA PHE A 155 -12.25 -3.33 4.37
C PHE A 155 -13.34 -2.82 5.33
N ALA A 156 -14.40 -2.19 4.82
CA ALA A 156 -15.55 -1.80 5.65
C ALA A 156 -16.42 -3.01 6.05
N GLN A 157 -16.56 -4.01 5.17
CA GLN A 157 -17.53 -5.10 5.35
C GLN A 157 -16.90 -6.43 5.81
N HIS A 158 -15.58 -6.61 5.62
CA HIS A 158 -14.90 -7.85 5.97
C HIS A 158 -13.95 -7.67 7.17
N ASP A 159 -14.40 -8.11 8.34
CA ASP A 159 -13.70 -7.92 9.62
C ASP A 159 -12.27 -8.47 9.62
N GLY A 160 -12.05 -9.69 9.11
CA GLY A 160 -10.72 -10.29 9.04
C GLY A 160 -9.72 -9.50 8.18
N ALA A 161 -10.15 -9.04 7.00
CA ALA A 161 -9.33 -8.19 6.14
C ALA A 161 -9.07 -6.81 6.78
N ARG A 162 -10.07 -6.23 7.44
CA ARG A 162 -9.93 -4.96 8.18
C ARG A 162 -8.91 -5.09 9.31
N ALA A 163 -9.05 -6.13 10.13
CA ALA A 163 -8.14 -6.43 11.23
C ALA A 163 -6.72 -6.69 10.72
N ALA A 164 -6.57 -7.47 9.65
CA ALA A 164 -5.28 -7.72 9.02
C ALA A 164 -4.61 -6.43 8.53
N LEU A 165 -5.36 -5.54 7.86
CA LEU A 165 -4.85 -4.25 7.40
C LEU A 165 -4.45 -3.33 8.56
N HIS A 166 -5.29 -3.23 9.60
CA HIS A 166 -4.99 -2.44 10.80
C HIS A 166 -3.75 -2.96 11.55
N ALA A 167 -3.60 -4.29 11.67
CA ALA A 167 -2.49 -4.94 12.35
C ALA A 167 -1.11 -4.67 11.70
N THR A 168 -1.07 -4.20 10.45
CA THR A 168 0.18 -3.76 9.81
C THR A 168 0.77 -2.50 10.43
N GLY A 169 0.01 -1.78 11.27
CA GLY A 169 0.44 -0.58 11.98
C GLY A 169 0.94 0.50 11.02
N LYS A 170 2.08 1.13 11.34
CA LYS A 170 2.69 2.16 10.50
C LYS A 170 3.66 1.61 9.44
N ARG A 171 3.80 0.28 9.30
CA ARG A 171 4.74 -0.31 8.32
C ARG A 171 4.36 0.10 6.90
N PRO A 172 5.30 0.51 6.05
CA PRO A 172 5.00 0.69 4.63
C PRO A 172 4.46 -0.61 4.03
N LEU A 173 3.42 -0.50 3.20
CA LEU A 173 2.95 -1.61 2.39
C LEU A 173 3.48 -1.45 0.98
N VAL A 174 3.89 -2.54 0.35
CA VAL A 174 4.26 -2.60 -1.06
C VAL A 174 3.51 -3.74 -1.74
N HIS A 175 3.36 -3.66 -3.06
CA HIS A 175 2.82 -4.74 -3.88
C HIS A 175 3.78 -5.00 -5.03
N HIS A 176 4.73 -5.90 -4.82
CA HIS A 176 5.69 -6.29 -5.83
C HIS A 176 5.34 -7.69 -6.32
N VAL A 177 4.77 -7.75 -7.53
CA VAL A 177 4.47 -8.97 -8.28
C VAL A 177 5.13 -8.92 -9.64
N LYS A 178 5.37 -10.07 -10.26
CA LYS A 178 5.99 -10.18 -11.59
C LYS A 178 5.07 -11.01 -12.51
N PRO A 179 4.61 -10.46 -13.66
CA PRO A 179 4.72 -9.05 -14.07
C PRO A 179 3.84 -8.14 -13.20
N ASP A 180 4.19 -6.85 -13.11
CA ASP A 180 3.31 -5.84 -12.51
C ASP A 180 2.18 -5.46 -13.47
N SER A 181 1.05 -5.03 -12.91
CA SER A 181 -0.10 -4.58 -13.69
C SER A 181 0.20 -3.25 -14.38
N ARG A 182 -0.11 -3.16 -15.67
CA ARG A 182 0.03 -1.92 -16.44
C ARG A 182 -1.10 -0.92 -16.18
N THR A 183 -2.25 -1.39 -15.69
CA THR A 183 -3.47 -0.58 -15.55
C THR A 183 -3.73 -0.18 -14.11
N ILE A 184 -3.24 -0.95 -13.14
CA ILE A 184 -3.24 -0.57 -11.72
C ILE A 184 -1.93 -1.08 -11.13
N PRO A 185 -0.83 -0.32 -11.34
CA PRO A 185 0.49 -0.71 -10.85
C PRO A 185 0.50 -0.97 -9.35
N GLY A 186 1.40 -1.83 -8.88
CA GLY A 186 1.47 -2.21 -7.47
C GLY A 186 1.64 -1.03 -6.51
N VAL A 187 2.31 0.04 -6.96
CA VAL A 187 2.42 1.29 -6.18
C VAL A 187 1.05 1.94 -5.92
N ILE A 188 0.13 1.91 -6.88
CA ILE A 188 -1.23 2.46 -6.74
C ILE A 188 -2.04 1.60 -5.77
N MET A 189 -1.96 0.27 -5.88
CA MET A 189 -2.64 -0.63 -4.94
C MET A 189 -2.14 -0.44 -3.51
N ALA A 190 -0.82 -0.35 -3.31
CA ALA A 190 -0.24 -0.12 -2.00
C ALA A 190 -0.70 1.23 -1.40
N GLN A 191 -0.76 2.29 -2.20
CA GLN A 191 -1.29 3.59 -1.78
C GLN A 191 -2.75 3.51 -1.37
N ILE A 192 -3.59 2.77 -2.12
CA ILE A 192 -5.00 2.56 -1.77
C ILE A 192 -5.11 1.90 -0.39
N TRP A 193 -4.39 0.79 -0.14
CA TRP A 193 -4.43 0.11 1.15
C TRP A 193 -3.95 0.99 2.30
N MET A 194 -2.84 1.71 2.13
CA MET A 194 -2.33 2.62 3.17
C MET A 194 -3.29 3.78 3.44
N ALA A 195 -3.94 4.33 2.41
CA ALA A 195 -4.93 5.39 2.56
C ALA A 195 -6.22 4.91 3.26
N ILE A 196 -6.61 3.66 3.05
CA ILE A 196 -7.73 3.04 3.77
C ILE A 196 -7.32 2.79 5.22
N ARG A 197 -6.15 2.19 5.46
CA ARG A 197 -5.62 1.93 6.80
C ARG A 197 -5.56 3.19 7.67
N ALA A 198 -5.20 4.33 7.09
CA ALA A 198 -5.14 5.61 7.81
C ALA A 198 -6.52 6.13 8.28
N ARG A 199 -7.62 5.50 7.86
CA ARG A 199 -9.00 5.84 8.22
C ARG A 199 -9.71 4.75 9.02
N LEU A 200 -9.03 3.62 9.27
CA LEU A 200 -9.52 2.56 10.15
C LEU A 200 -9.25 2.94 11.61
#